data_AF-A0A8S3IJD4-F1
#
_entry.id   AF-A0A8S3IJD4-F1
#
_cell.length_a   1.000
_cell.length_b   1.000
_cell.length_c   1.000
_cell.angle_alpha   90.00
_cell.angle_beta   90.00
_cell.angle_gamma   90.00
#
_symmetry.space_group_name_H-M   'P 1'
#
loop_
_entity.id
_entity.type
_entity.pdbx_description
1 polymer ?
#
loop_
_entity_poly.entity_id
_entity_poly.type
_entity_poly.pdbx_seq_one_letter_code
_entity_poly.pdbx_strand_id
1 'polypeptide(L)'
;MPARVSDDDPRCGLASLQKFQGEDLNARARAKFQQEQLREWSLKQQENQRRAQQQQQSADQLFFAKQIELDQRAVELQQAEEQCRRDINKSTRDYNDAL
;
A
#
# COMPACT_ATOMS: atom_id res chain seq x y z
N MET A 1 -27.36 39.10 44.37
CA MET A 1 -27.28 38.55 42.99
C MET A 1 -26.22 37.46 42.95
N PRO A 2 -26.37 36.41 42.13
CA PRO A 2 -25.36 35.35 42.02
C PRO A 2 -24.02 35.89 41.52
N ALA A 3 -22.92 35.27 41.97
CA ALA A 3 -21.55 35.73 41.74
C ALA A 3 -21.06 35.57 40.28
N ARG A 4 -21.66 34.67 39.51
CA ARG A 4 -21.47 34.46 38.06
C ARG A 4 -22.84 34.15 37.45
N VAL A 5 -23.21 34.85 36.39
CA VAL A 5 -24.54 34.69 35.72
C VAL A 5 -24.45 33.85 34.45
N SER A 6 -23.32 33.91 33.74
CA SER A 6 -23.04 33.08 32.56
C SER A 6 -21.54 32.87 32.39
N ASP A 7 -21.13 32.02 31.45
CA ASP A 7 -19.72 31.81 31.12
C ASP A 7 -19.06 33.05 30.55
N ASP A 8 -19.82 33.90 29.85
CA ASP A 8 -19.36 35.15 29.26
C ASP A 8 -19.74 36.38 30.10
N ASP A 9 -19.96 36.21 31.41
CA ASP A 9 -20.25 37.31 32.33
C ASP A 9 -19.08 38.31 32.36
N PRO A 10 -19.26 39.55 31.85
CA PRO A 10 -18.17 40.52 31.74
C PRO A 10 -17.65 40.99 33.10
N ARG A 11 -18.37 40.71 34.20
CA ARG A 11 -17.96 41.04 35.57
C ARG A 11 -16.93 40.05 36.11
N CYS A 12 -16.78 38.87 35.51
CA CYS A 12 -15.86 37.82 35.92
C CYS A 12 -14.45 38.02 35.31
N GLY A 13 -13.79 39.13 35.65
CA GLY A 13 -12.38 39.38 35.29
C GLY A 13 -11.39 38.55 36.11
N LEU A 14 -10.08 38.67 35.84
CA LEU A 14 -9.02 37.85 36.46
C LEU A 14 -9.02 37.90 38.01
N ALA A 15 -9.30 39.07 38.60
CA ALA A 15 -9.33 39.26 40.05
C ALA A 15 -10.59 38.65 40.73
N SER A 16 -11.62 38.31 39.95
CA SER A 16 -12.88 37.77 40.50
C SER A 16 -12.73 36.33 41.01
N LEU A 17 -11.73 35.59 40.51
CA LEU A 17 -11.53 34.15 40.77
C LEU A 17 -12.79 33.30 40.47
N GLN A 18 -13.73 33.79 39.64
CA GLN A 18 -14.99 33.12 39.31
C GLN A 18 -14.96 32.33 37.99
N LYS A 19 -13.95 32.54 37.15
CA LYS A 19 -13.76 31.86 35.86
C LYS A 19 -12.28 31.54 35.67
N PHE A 20 -11.96 30.26 35.52
CA PHE A 20 -10.60 29.80 35.22
C PHE A 20 -10.51 29.32 33.77
N GLN A 21 -9.48 29.74 33.04
CA GLN A 21 -9.25 29.27 31.66
C GLN A 21 -9.04 27.74 31.57
N GLY A 22 -8.57 27.12 32.66
CA GLY A 22 -8.40 25.67 32.76
C GLY A 22 -9.70 24.88 32.97
N GLU A 23 -10.85 25.52 33.20
CA GLU A 23 -12.15 24.84 33.31
C GLU A 23 -12.55 24.12 32.03
N ASP A 24 -12.03 24.57 30.88
CA ASP A 24 -12.21 23.98 29.56
C ASP A 24 -13.58 23.32 29.33
N LEU A 25 -14.59 24.18 29.25
CA LEU A 25 -15.97 23.77 29.02
C LEU A 25 -16.16 23.02 27.67
N ASN A 26 -15.19 23.16 26.76
CA ASN A 26 -15.17 22.52 25.45
C ASN A 26 -14.40 21.19 25.41
N ALA A 27 -13.91 20.68 26.55
CA ALA A 27 -13.11 19.45 26.61
C ALA A 27 -13.77 18.26 25.88
N ARG A 28 -15.08 18.07 26.08
CA ARG A 28 -15.85 16.99 25.43
C ARG A 28 -15.94 17.15 23.92
N ALA A 29 -16.20 18.38 23.45
CA ALA A 29 -16.26 18.66 22.02
C ALA A 29 -14.89 18.47 21.36
N ARG A 30 -13.80 18.90 22.02
CA ARG A 30 -12.43 18.68 21.55
C ARG A 30 -12.09 17.19 21.49
N ALA A 31 -12.41 16.44 22.54
CA ALA A 31 -12.15 15.00 22.58
C ALA A 31 -12.89 14.27 21.45
N LYS A 32 -14.15 14.62 21.19
CA LYS A 32 -14.91 14.07 20.07
C LYS A 32 -14.25 14.37 18.73
N PHE A 33 -13.85 15.61 18.49
CA PHE A 33 -13.17 16.00 17.26
C PHE A 33 -11.84 15.25 17.08
N GLN A 34 -11.05 15.11 18.14
CA GLN A 34 -9.79 14.35 18.11
C GLN A 34 -10.03 12.86 17.79
N GLN A 35 -11.07 12.25 18.36
CA GLN A 35 -11.43 10.86 18.04
C GLN A 35 -11.84 10.70 16.58
N GLU A 36 -12.62 11.65 16.04
CA GLU A 36 -13.00 11.65 14.62
C GLU A 36 -11.77 11.79 13.71
N GLN A 37 -10.85 12.71 14.02
CA GLN A 37 -9.60 12.86 13.27
C GLN A 37 -8.75 11.58 13.29
N LEU A 38 -8.59 10.97 14.46
CA LEU A 38 -7.83 9.72 14.60
C LEU A 38 -8.48 8.57 13.84
N ARG A 39 -9.82 8.49 13.86
CA ARG A 39 -10.57 7.50 13.09
C ARG A 39 -10.30 7.64 11.60
N GLU A 40 -10.44 8.84 11.05
CA GLU A 40 -10.22 9.10 9.62
C GLU A 40 -8.77 8.80 9.20
N TRP A 41 -7.79 9.20 10.01
CA TRP A 41 -6.39 8.85 9.76
C TRP A 41 -6.15 7.34 9.78
N SER A 42 -6.73 6.64 10.74
CA SER A 42 -6.57 5.18 10.87
C SER A 42 -7.20 4.46 9.68
N LEU A 43 -8.38 4.89 9.24
CA LEU A 43 -9.05 4.33 8.06
C LEU A 43 -8.22 4.54 6.80
N LYS A 44 -7.73 5.77 6.58
CA LYS A 44 -6.88 6.09 5.42
C LYS A 44 -5.58 5.29 5.43
N GLN A 45 -4.97 5.10 6.59
CA GLN A 45 -3.77 4.27 6.71
C GLN A 45 -4.05 2.80 6.37
N GLN A 46 -5.16 2.24 6.87
CA GLN A 46 -5.55 0.87 6.55
C GLN A 46 -5.86 0.68 5.07
N GLU A 47 -6.54 1.64 4.43
CA GLU A 47 -6.82 1.61 3.00
C GLU A 47 -5.53 1.64 2.18
N ASN A 48 -4.61 2.58 2.51
CA ASN A 48 -3.32 2.66 1.86
C ASN A 48 -2.52 1.37 1.99
N GLN A 49 -2.53 0.75 3.17
CA GLN A 49 -1.85 -0.52 3.40
C GLN A 49 -2.47 -1.66 2.58
N ARG A 50 -3.81 -1.77 2.55
CA ARG A 50 -4.50 -2.77 1.74
C ARG A 50 -4.21 -2.59 0.26
N ARG A 51 -4.24 -1.36 -0.24
CA ARG A 51 -3.91 -1.05 -1.64
C ARG A 51 -2.47 -1.40 -1.97
N ALA A 52 -1.51 -1.09 -1.09
CA ALA A 52 -0.11 -1.44 -1.29
C ALA A 52 0.08 -2.97 -1.35
N GLN A 53 -0.59 -3.72 -0.46
CA GLN A 53 -0.56 -5.19 -0.48
C GLN A 53 -1.14 -5.77 -1.77
N GLN A 54 -2.28 -5.25 -2.25
CA GLN A 54 -2.88 -5.69 -3.51
C GLN A 54 -1.97 -5.41 -4.71
N GLN A 55 -1.34 -4.22 -4.74
CA GLN A 55 -0.38 -3.87 -5.79
C GLN A 55 0.83 -4.81 -5.78
N GLN A 56 1.37 -5.12 -4.60
CA GLN A 56 2.46 -6.07 -4.46
C GLN A 56 2.07 -7.47 -4.94
N GLN A 57 0.92 -7.99 -4.50
CA GLN A 57 0.42 -9.30 -4.94
C GLN A 57 0.23 -9.37 -6.45
N SER A 58 -0.31 -8.31 -7.07
CA SER A 58 -0.47 -8.25 -8.52
C SER A 58 0.88 -8.21 -9.24
N ALA A 59 1.86 -7.47 -8.72
CA ALA A 59 3.22 -7.44 -9.27
C ALA A 59 3.90 -8.81 -9.16
N ASP A 60 3.76 -9.49 -8.01
CA ASP A 60 4.31 -10.83 -7.80
C ASP A 60 3.68 -11.85 -8.77
N GLN A 61 2.35 -11.81 -8.96
CA GLN A 61 1.67 -12.67 -9.93
C GLN A 61 2.16 -12.44 -11.35
N LEU A 62 2.33 -11.18 -11.76
CA LEU A 62 2.87 -10.84 -13.08
C LEU A 62 4.30 -11.36 -13.23
N PHE A 63 5.12 -11.19 -12.20
CA PHE A 63 6.49 -11.66 -12.17
C PHE A 63 6.56 -13.19 -12.35
N PHE A 64 5.78 -13.95 -11.57
CA PHE A 64 5.73 -15.40 -11.70
C PHE A 64 5.23 -15.86 -13.06
N ALA A 65 4.19 -15.22 -13.60
CA ALA A 65 3.70 -15.53 -14.94
C ALA A 65 4.79 -15.30 -16.00
N LYS A 66 5.55 -14.21 -15.88
CA LYS A 66 6.67 -13.90 -16.79
C LYS A 66 7.83 -14.88 -16.64
N GLN A 67 8.13 -15.32 -15.42
CA GLN A 67 9.16 -16.31 -15.19
C GLN A 67 8.81 -17.64 -15.86
N ILE A 68 7.56 -18.12 -15.70
CA ILE A 68 7.08 -19.35 -16.35
C ILE A 68 7.16 -19.24 -17.87
N GLU A 69 6.76 -18.10 -18.44
CA GLU A 69 6.84 -17.84 -19.89
C GLU A 69 8.30 -17.93 -20.40
N LEU A 70 9.24 -17.32 -19.66
CA LEU A 70 10.66 -17.36 -20.02
C LEU A 70 11.24 -18.77 -19.92
N ASP A 71 10.90 -19.52 -18.88
CA ASP A 71 11.36 -20.89 -18.68
C ASP A 71 10.85 -21.80 -19.82
N GLN A 72 9.57 -21.68 -20.18
CA GLN A 72 9.00 -22.42 -21.32
C GLN A 72 9.73 -22.09 -22.62
N ARG A 73 9.95 -20.79 -22.89
CA ARG A 73 10.65 -20.34 -24.09
C ARG A 73 12.09 -20.84 -24.13
N ALA A 74 12.77 -20.90 -22.98
CA ALA A 74 14.12 -21.45 -22.89
C ALA A 74 14.16 -22.93 -23.28
N VAL A 75 13.19 -23.73 -22.80
CA VAL A 75 13.05 -25.15 -23.16
C VAL A 75 12.78 -25.32 -24.65
N GLU A 76 11.86 -24.54 -25.22
CA GLU A 76 11.54 -24.59 -26.65
C GLU A 76 12.77 -24.25 -27.52
N LEU A 77 13.51 -23.20 -27.15
CA LEU A 77 14.73 -22.80 -27.86
C LEU A 77 15.81 -23.89 -27.78
N GLN A 78 15.99 -24.51 -26.62
CA GLN A 78 16.95 -25.60 -26.45
C GLN A 78 16.59 -26.81 -27.33
N GLN A 79 15.31 -27.18 -27.40
CA GLN A 79 14.85 -28.27 -28.25
C GLN A 79 15.05 -27.96 -29.74
N ALA A 80 14.75 -26.73 -30.16
CA ALA A 80 14.97 -26.28 -31.53
C ALA A 80 16.45 -26.29 -31.91
N GLU A 81 17.34 -25.84 -31.02
CA GLU A 81 18.78 -25.90 -31.21
C GLU A 81 19.27 -27.34 -31.37
N GLU A 82 18.83 -28.24 -30.49
CA GLU A 82 19.22 -29.65 -30.56
C GLU A 82 18.76 -30.32 -31.86
N GLN A 83 17.54 -30.02 -32.29
CA GLN A 83 17.00 -30.54 -33.55
C GLN A 83 17.80 -30.02 -34.75
N CYS A 84 18.07 -28.72 -34.84
CA CYS A 84 18.92 -28.14 -35.88
C CYS A 84 20.31 -28.80 -35.91
N ARG A 85 20.92 -29.03 -34.75
CA ARG A 85 22.23 -29.69 -34.65
C ARG A 85 22.18 -31.13 -35.17
N ARG A 86 21.12 -31.87 -34.84
CA ARG A 86 20.91 -33.25 -35.34
C ARG A 86 20.74 -33.26 -36.86
N ASP A 87 19.97 -32.33 -37.41
CA ASP A 87 19.71 -32.22 -38.84
C ASP A 87 21.00 -31.88 -39.61
N ILE A 88 21.79 -30.92 -39.12
CA ILE A 88 23.11 -30.58 -39.69
C ILE A 88 24.03 -31.80 -39.69
N ASN A 89 24.12 -32.51 -38.57
CA ASN A 89 24.96 -33.70 -38.47
C ASN A 89 24.53 -34.81 -39.44
N LYS A 90 23.21 -35.01 -39.57
CA LYS A 90 22.65 -35.98 -40.52
C LYS A 90 22.97 -35.59 -41.97
N SER A 91 22.72 -34.35 -42.36
CA SER A 91 23.05 -33.86 -43.71
C SER A 91 24.55 -33.94 -44.02
N THR A 92 25.41 -33.66 -43.04
CA THR A 92 26.87 -33.78 -43.19
C THR A 92 27.29 -35.24 -43.41
N ARG A 93 26.70 -36.17 -42.65
CA ARG A 93 26.92 -37.61 -42.84
C ARG A 93 26.43 -38.06 -44.22
N ASP A 94 25.20 -37.73 -44.60
CA ASP A 94 24.61 -38.13 -45.89
C ASP A 94 25.45 -37.59 -47.07
N TYR A 95 25.99 -36.39 -46.95
CA TYR A 95 26.92 -35.82 -47.93
C TYR A 95 28.24 -36.61 -48.02
N ASN A 96 28.83 -36.96 -46.88
CA ASN A 96 30.06 -37.76 -46.84
C ASN A 96 29.85 -39.19 -47.36
N ASP A 97 28.69 -39.80 -47.13
CA ASP A 97 28.34 -41.14 -47.61
C ASP A 97 28.06 -41.14 -49.14
N ALA A 98 27.79 -39.99 -49.75
CA ALA A 98 27.53 -39.82 -51.18
C ALA A 98 28.76 -39.41 -52.03
N LEU A 99 29.90 -39.14 -51.38
CA LEU A 99 31.21 -38.84 -51.98
C LEU A 99 32.05 -40.11 -52.18
#